data_AF-A0AAW5EL34-F1
#
_entry.id   AF-A0AAW5EL34-F1
#
_cell.length_a   1.000
_cell.length_b   1.000
_cell.length_c   1.000
_cell.angle_alpha   90.00
_cell.angle_beta   90.00
_cell.angle_gamma   90.00
#
_symmetry.space_group_name_H-M   'P 1'
#
loop_
_entity.id
_entity.type
_entity.pdbx_description
1 polymer ?
#
loop_
_entity_poly.entity_id
_entity_poly.type
_entity_poly.pdbx_seq_one_letter_code
_entity_poly.pdbx_strand_id
1 'polypeptide(L)' 'MVCPFVTINANSNIGDFVLCNIYSSIAHDCKVGEGSILSPYATLNGNSSIGKNCFLATRVSLLPCVNLEDNCIVSR' A
#
# COMPACT_ATOMS: atom_id res chain seq x y z
N MET A 1 1.92 -8.88 7.30
CA MET A 1 0.73 -9.74 7.27
C MET A 1 -0.01 -9.52 5.97
N VAL A 2 -0.29 -10.59 5.23
CA VAL A 2 -1.02 -10.54 3.94
C VAL A 2 -2.33 -11.30 4.11
N CYS A 3 -3.46 -10.60 3.99
CA CYS A 3 -4.79 -11.19 4.08
C CYS A 3 -5.18 -11.93 2.78
N PRO A 4 -6.25 -12.75 2.79
CA PRO A 4 -6.76 -13.37 1.57
C PRO A 4 -7.12 -12.35 0.49
N PHE A 5 -6.95 -12.76 -0.78
CA PHE A 5 -7.26 -11.97 -1.98
C PHE A 5 -6.46 -10.68 -2.16
N VAL A 6 -5.35 -10.52 -1.43
CA VAL A 6 -4.38 -9.46 -1.71
C VAL A 6 -3.62 -9.79 -2.98
N THR A 7 -3.47 -8.80 -3.87
CA THR A 7 -2.65 -8.93 -5.08
C THR A 7 -1.38 -8.12 -4.93
N ILE A 8 -0.22 -8.77 -5.03
CA ILE A 8 1.10 -8.14 -5.06
C ILE A 8 1.73 -8.46 -6.41
N ASN A 9 2.06 -7.42 -7.19
CA ASN A 9 2.64 -7.57 -8.52
C ASN A 9 4.18 -7.52 -8.50
N ALA A 10 4.78 -7.71 -9.68
CA ALA A 10 6.22 -7.81 -9.87
C ALA A 10 6.99 -6.56 -9.38
N ASN A 11 8.21 -6.78 -8.89
CA ASN A 11 9.16 -5.76 -8.41
C ASN A 11 8.66 -4.91 -7.23
N SER A 12 7.62 -5.33 -6.55
CA SER A 12 7.12 -4.62 -5.38
C SER A 12 7.88 -4.99 -4.11
N ASN A 13 8.33 -3.97 -3.39
CA ASN A 13 9.04 -4.12 -2.13
C ASN A 13 8.09 -3.82 -0.96
N ILE A 14 7.97 -4.76 -0.04
CA ILE A 14 7.11 -4.66 1.13
C ILE A 14 8.00 -4.70 2.37
N GLY A 15 7.96 -3.65 3.18
CA GLY A 15 8.69 -3.55 4.43
C GLY A 15 8.13 -4.43 5.54
N ASP A 16 8.83 -4.46 6.66
CA ASP A 16 8.44 -5.25 7.82
C ASP A 16 7.15 -4.69 8.45
N PHE A 17 6.40 -5.56 9.14
CA PHE A 17 5.17 -5.19 9.87
C PHE A 17 4.06 -4.53 9.04
N VAL A 18 4.14 -4.60 7.71
CA VAL A 18 3.07 -4.10 6.83
C VAL A 18 1.82 -4.97 6.95
N LEU A 19 0.64 -4.34 7.03
CA LEU A 19 -0.65 -5.03 7.01
C LEU A 19 -1.34 -4.77 5.66
N CYS A 20 -1.40 -5.80 4.81
CA CYS A 20 -2.20 -5.80 3.59
C CYS A 20 -3.55 -6.46 3.87
N ASN A 21 -4.62 -5.68 3.99
CA ASN A 21 -5.95 -6.19 4.32
C ASN A 21 -6.68 -6.75 3.08
N ILE A 22 -7.82 -7.42 3.28
CA ILE A 22 -8.57 -8.14 2.24
C ILE A 22 -8.82 -7.27 1.01
N TYR A 23 -8.60 -7.85 -0.17
CA TYR A 23 -8.76 -7.17 -1.46
C TYR A 23 -7.92 -5.89 -1.64
N SER A 24 -6.90 -5.64 -0.81
CA SER A 24 -5.92 -4.61 -1.12
C SER A 24 -5.04 -5.05 -2.29
N SER A 25 -4.54 -4.07 -3.04
CA SER A 25 -3.69 -4.35 -4.21
C SER A 25 -2.45 -3.46 -4.23
N ILE A 26 -1.33 -4.08 -4.58
CA ILE A 26 -0.03 -3.45 -4.76
C ILE A 26 0.38 -3.76 -6.21
N ALA A 27 0.40 -2.73 -7.06
CA ALA A 27 0.78 -2.82 -8.46
C ALA A 27 2.30 -3.05 -8.62
N HIS A 28 2.81 -2.97 -9.86
CA HIS A 28 4.22 -3.22 -10.15
C HIS A 28 5.12 -2.05 -9.71
N ASP A 29 6.38 -2.37 -9.40
CA ASP A 29 7.43 -1.41 -9.02
C ASP A 29 7.05 -0.51 -7.81
N CYS A 30 6.23 -1.05 -6.91
CA CYS A 30 5.72 -0.32 -5.75
C CYS A 30 6.65 -0.48 -4.55
N LYS A 31 6.65 0.51 -3.64
CA LYS A 31 7.37 0.41 -2.35
C LYS A 31 6.42 0.68 -1.20
N VAL A 32 6.40 -0.21 -0.23
CA VAL A 32 5.57 -0.10 0.97
C VAL A 32 6.45 -0.07 2.20
N GLY A 33 6.52 1.08 2.87
CA GLY A 33 7.34 1.27 4.06
C GLY A 33 6.86 0.46 5.25
N GLU A 34 7.78 0.24 6.20
CA GLU A 34 7.55 -0.51 7.43
C GLU A 34 6.37 0.03 8.24
N GLY A 35 5.60 -0.88 8.86
CA GLY A 35 4.48 -0.52 9.74
C GLY A 35 3.27 0.11 9.04
N SER A 36 3.29 0.19 7.70
CA SER A 36 2.18 0.75 6.93
C SER A 36 0.99 -0.21 6.80
N ILE A 37 -0.20 0.37 6.75
CA ILE A 37 -1.46 -0.36 6.74
C ILE A 37 -2.23 -0.01 5.46
N LEU A 38 -2.52 -1.04 4.66
CA LEU A 38 -3.43 -0.98 3.54
C LEU A 38 -4.77 -1.57 3.98
N SER A 39 -5.77 -0.70 4.19
CA SER A 39 -7.13 -1.11 4.55
C SER A 39 -7.82 -1.90 3.42
N PRO A 40 -9.00 -2.50 3.67
CA PRO A 40 -9.70 -3.26 2.65
C PRO A 40 -9.92 -2.47 1.37
N TYR A 41 -9.70 -3.09 0.21
CA TYR A 41 -9.80 -2.45 -1.11
C TYR A 41 -8.86 -1.24 -1.34
N ALA A 42 -7.86 -1.01 -0.48
CA ALA A 42 -6.84 0.00 -0.74
C ALA A 42 -5.97 -0.42 -1.92
N THR A 43 -5.70 0.51 -2.83
CA THR A 43 -4.98 0.23 -4.09
C THR A 43 -3.77 1.14 -4.21
N LEU A 44 -2.59 0.53 -4.32
CA LEU A 44 -1.35 1.17 -4.71
C LEU A 44 -1.11 0.92 -6.20
N ASN A 45 -1.26 1.95 -7.04
CA ASN A 45 -1.00 1.82 -8.47
C ASN A 45 0.50 1.86 -8.81
N GLY A 46 0.84 1.54 -10.05
CA GLY A 46 2.21 1.24 -10.46
C GLY A 46 3.20 2.38 -10.20
N ASN A 47 4.43 2.00 -9.85
CA ASN A 47 5.52 2.93 -9.55
C ASN A 47 5.20 3.94 -8.43
N SER A 48 4.31 3.59 -7.51
CA SER A 48 3.98 4.42 -6.34
C SER A 48 4.68 3.91 -5.08
N SER A 49 5.03 4.83 -4.19
CA SER A 49 5.69 4.49 -2.93
C SER A 49 4.96 5.09 -1.72
N ILE A 50 4.91 4.34 -0.63
CA ILE A 50 4.46 4.86 0.67
C ILE A 50 5.57 4.70 1.69
N GLY A 51 5.78 5.75 2.48
CA GLY A 51 6.70 5.76 3.60
C GLY A 51 6.29 4.82 4.73
N LYS A 52 6.99 4.98 5.86
CA LYS A 52 6.76 4.23 7.10
C LYS A 52 5.52 4.72 7.83
N ASN A 53 4.84 3.81 8.53
CA ASN A 53 3.68 4.11 9.37
C ASN A 53 2.56 4.86 8.62
N CYS A 54 2.41 4.61 7.32
CA CYS A 54 1.35 5.20 6.53
C CYS A 54 0.04 4.41 6.69
N PHE A 55 -1.09 5.12 6.69
CA PHE A 55 -2.41 4.51 6.75
C PHE A 55 -3.21 4.86 5.50
N LEU A 56 -3.49 3.85 4.67
CA LEU A 56 -4.41 3.97 3.54
C LEU A 56 -5.78 3.49 3.99
N ALA A 57 -6.77 4.38 4.00
CA ALA A 57 -8.14 4.05 4.38
C ALA A 57 -8.83 3.15 3.35
N THR A 58 -9.95 2.56 3.76
CA THR A 58 -10.75 1.65 2.94
C THR A 58 -11.13 2.29 1.61
N ARG A 59 -10.91 1.57 0.49
CA ARG A 59 -11.18 2.03 -0.89
C ARG A 59 -10.40 3.29 -1.33
N VAL A 60 -9.29 3.62 -0.67
CA VAL A 60 -8.36 4.63 -1.17
C VAL A 60 -7.53 4.05 -2.31
N SER A 61 -7.40 4.81 -3.39
CA SER A 61 -6.55 4.45 -4.52
C SER A 61 -5.56 5.57 -4.78
N LEU A 62 -4.26 5.25 -4.69
CA LEU A 62 -3.22 6.16 -5.13
C LEU A 62 -3.09 6.09 -6.65
N LEU A 63 -2.88 7.23 -7.29
CA LEU A 63 -2.55 7.25 -8.73
C LEU A 63 -1.15 6.65 -8.97
N PRO A 64 -0.82 6.23 -10.21
CA PRO A 64 0.54 5.84 -10.57
C PRO A 64 1.54 6.97 -10.31
N CYS A 65 2.77 6.63 -9.98
CA CYS A 65 3.87 7.58 -9.70
C CYS A 65 3.61 8.53 -8.52
N VAL A 66 2.76 8.15 -7.57
CA VAL A 66 2.51 8.94 -6.35
C VAL A 66 3.41 8.44 -5.22
N ASN A 67 4.09 9.37 -4.57
CA ASN A 67 4.95 9.09 -3.44
C ASN A 67 4.39 9.76 -2.19
N LEU A 68 4.12 8.96 -1.16
CA LEU A 68 3.77 9.43 0.18
C LEU A 68 4.97 9.32 1.10
N GLU A 69 5.23 10.38 1.85
CA GLU A 69 6.24 10.42 2.91
C GLU A 69 5.77 9.64 4.16
N ASP A 70 6.64 9.52 5.16
CA ASP A 70 6.35 8.82 6.41
C ASP A 70 5.18 9.45 7.20
N ASN A 71 4.43 8.62 7.93
CA ASN A 71 3.30 8.99 8.79
C ASN A 71 2.12 9.67 8.05
N CYS A 72 1.97 9.41 6.75
CA CYS A 72 0.84 9.93 5.98
C CYS A 72 -0.44 9.13 6.25
N ILE A 73 -1.55 9.84 6.42
CA ILE A 73 -2.89 9.26 6.48
C ILE A 73 -3.63 9.71 5.23
N VAL A 74 -4.08 8.75 4.42
CA VAL A 74 -4.88 9.03 3.22
C VAL A 74 -6.27 8.48 3.46
N SER A 75 -7.24 9.37 3.54
CA SER A 75 -8.68 9.08 3.65
C SER A 75 -9.45 9.76 2.53
N ARG A 76 -10.57 9.16 2.12
CA ARG A 76 -11.49 9.71 1.13
C ARG A 76 -12.55 10.60 1.79
#